data_AF-A0A9W3ZVF8-F1
#
_entry.id   AF-A0A9W3ZVF8-F1
#
_cell.length_a   1.000
_cell.length_b   1.000
_cell.length_c   1.000
_cell.angle_alpha   90.00
_cell.angle_beta   90.00
_cell.angle_gamma   90.00
#
_symmetry.space_group_name_H-M   'P 1'
#
loop_
_entity.id
_entity.type
_entity.pdbx_description
1 polymer ?
#
loop_
_entity_poly.entity_id
_entity_poly.type
_entity_poly.pdbx_seq_one_letter_code
_entity_poly.pdbx_strand_id
1 'polypeptide(L)' 'MSKKKKSNDALAIGIGIGVVIGVVQGYFTNNLVIGIVIGIVIGVVVLKK' A
#
# COMPACT_ATOMS: atom_id res chain seq x y z
N MET A 1 20.33 -17.52 5.95
CA MET A 1 19.99 -16.56 4.87
C MET A 1 18.47 -16.35 4.68
N SER A 2 17.61 -16.55 5.70
CA SER A 2 16.16 -16.74 5.48
C SER A 2 15.26 -15.53 5.84
N LYS A 3 15.77 -14.53 6.57
CA LYS A 3 14.92 -13.46 7.12
C LYS A 3 14.55 -12.37 6.09
N LYS A 4 15.42 -12.09 5.11
CA LYS A 4 15.16 -11.07 4.07
C LYS A 4 14.05 -11.47 3.10
N LYS A 5 13.97 -12.76 2.70
CA LYS A 5 12.99 -13.20 1.69
C LYS A 5 11.55 -13.06 2.21
N LYS A 6 11.30 -13.52 3.44
CA LYS A 6 9.99 -13.42 4.10
C LYS A 6 9.52 -11.97 4.35
N SER A 7 10.46 -11.05 4.60
CA SER A 7 10.17 -9.62 4.74
C SER A 7 9.78 -8.97 3.42
N ASN A 8 10.47 -9.31 2.32
CA ASN A 8 10.16 -8.79 0.99
C ASN A 8 8.80 -9.28 0.48
N ASP A 9 8.44 -10.55 0.77
CA ASP A 9 7.13 -11.10 0.41
C ASP A 9 5.99 -10.39 1.20
N ALA A 10 6.19 -10.14 2.50
CA ALA A 10 5.23 -9.39 3.31
C ALA A 10 5.08 -7.92 2.87
N LEU A 11 6.18 -7.28 2.46
CA LEU A 11 6.17 -5.92 1.90
C LEU A 11 5.44 -5.86 0.56
N ALA A 12 5.67 -6.83 -0.33
CA ALA A 12 4.98 -6.91 -1.61
C ALA A 12 3.47 -7.10 -1.43
N ILE A 13 3.06 -7.95 -0.49
CA ILE A 13 1.66 -8.15 -0.13
C ILE A 13 1.05 -6.87 0.49
N GLY A 14 1.78 -6.21 1.40
CA GLY A 14 1.35 -4.95 2.02
C GLY A 14 1.17 -3.81 1.01
N ILE A 15 2.09 -3.68 0.04
CA ILE A 15 1.97 -2.72 -1.06
C ILE A 15 0.78 -3.08 -1.95
N GLY A 16 0.64 -4.35 -2.34
CA GLY A 16 -0.45 -4.81 -3.21
C GLY A 16 -1.82 -4.53 -2.60
N ILE A 17 -2.00 -4.85 -1.31
CA ILE A 17 -3.25 -4.58 -0.58
C ILE A 17 -3.46 -3.08 -0.39
N GLY A 18 -2.42 -2.33 -0.03
CA GLY A 18 -2.52 -0.88 0.18
C GLY A 18 -2.93 -0.11 -1.09
N VAL A 19 -2.40 -0.50 -2.25
CA VAL A 19 -2.76 0.09 -3.54
C VAL A 19 -4.21 -0.23 -3.89
N VAL A 20 -4.65 -1.49 -3.75
CA VAL A 20 -6.02 -1.89 -4.08
C VAL A 20 -7.03 -1.18 -3.18
N ILE A 21 -6.79 -1.13 -1.87
CA ILE A 21 -7.67 -0.43 -0.93
C ILE A 21 -7.71 1.08 -1.23
N GLY A 22 -6.57 1.70 -1.51
CA GLY A 22 -6.49 3.12 -1.86
C GLY A 22 -7.26 3.46 -3.13
N VAL A 23 -7.14 2.63 -4.18
CA VAL A 23 -7.87 2.83 -5.45
C VAL A 23 -9.38 2.62 -5.24
N VAL A 24 -9.79 1.59 -4.52
CA VAL A 24 -11.21 1.29 -4.27
C VAL A 24 -11.85 2.39 -3.42
N GLN A 25 -11.22 2.83 -2.32
CA GLN A 25 -11.72 3.96 -1.53
C GLN A 25 -11.77 5.26 -2.33
N GLY A 26 -10.74 5.55 -3.12
CA GLY A 26 -10.69 6.74 -3.97
C GLY A 26 -11.80 6.77 -5.03
N TYR A 27 -12.13 5.60 -5.57
CA TYR A 27 -13.24 5.43 -6.52
C TYR A 27 -14.60 5.63 -5.83
N PHE A 28 -14.80 5.05 -4.64
CA PHE A 28 -16.05 5.17 -3.89
C PHE A 28 -16.32 6.59 -3.34
N THR A 29 -15.26 7.33 -3.01
CA THR A 29 -15.38 8.70 -2.50
C THR A 29 -15.53 9.75 -3.61
N ASN A 30 -15.59 9.34 -4.89
CA ASN A 30 -15.53 10.23 -6.06
C ASN A 30 -14.32 11.18 -6.04
N ASN A 31 -13.30 10.84 -5.25
CA ASN A 31 -12.12 11.66 -5.05
C ASN A 31 -10.90 10.73 -5.10
N LEU A 32 -10.62 10.26 -6.32
CA LEU A 32 -9.50 9.38 -6.64
C LEU A 32 -8.17 9.92 -6.11
N VAL A 33 -8.02 11.24 -6.08
CA VAL A 33 -6.86 11.93 -5.52
C VAL A 33 -6.67 11.57 -4.04
N ILE A 34 -7.74 11.55 -3.24
CA ILE A 34 -7.68 11.20 -1.81
C ILE A 34 -7.28 9.74 -1.62
N GLY A 35 -7.85 8.82 -2.42
CA GLY A 35 -7.55 7.39 -2.32
C GLY A 35 -6.12 7.04 -2.73
N ILE A 36 -5.61 7.69 -3.79
CA ILE A 36 -4.22 7.56 -4.23
C ILE A 36 -3.26 8.15 -3.18
N VAL A 37 -3.57 9.32 -2.63
CA VAL A 37 -2.74 9.97 -1.59
C VAL A 37 -2.65 9.09 -0.35
N ILE A 38 -3.77 8.55 0.15
CA ILE A 38 -3.79 7.66 1.32
C ILE A 38 -3.03 6.36 1.02
N GLY A 39 -3.25 5.75 -0.16
CA GLY A 39 -2.54 4.54 -0.58
C GLY A 39 -1.02 4.72 -0.65
N ILE A 40 -0.56 5.83 -1.22
CA ILE A 40 0.87 6.18 -1.29
C ILE A 40 1.44 6.46 0.11
N VAL A 41 0.74 7.22 0.94
CA VAL A 41 1.19 7.55 2.31
C VAL A 41 1.35 6.29 3.15
N ILE A 42 0.37 5.38 3.12
CA ILE A 42 0.46 4.10 3.84
C ILE A 42 1.59 3.24 3.25
N GLY A 43 1.70 3.15 1.92
CA GLY A 43 2.76 2.42 1.24
C GLY A 43 4.16 2.92 1.62
N VAL A 44 4.37 4.24 1.64
CA VAL A 44 5.65 4.86 2.03
C VAL A 44 5.94 4.64 3.51
N VAL A 45 4.96 4.80 4.40
CA VAL A 45 5.15 4.58 5.85
C VAL A 45 5.50 3.13 6.15
N VAL A 46 4.89 2.16 5.44
CA VAL A 46 5.21 0.74 5.56
C VAL A 46 6.58 0.42 4.96
N LEU A 47 6.98 1.08 3.87
CA LEU A 47 8.28 0.86 3.22
C LEU A 47 9.46 1.49 3.96
N LYS A 48 9.23 2.59 4.69
CA LYS A 48 10.29 3.33 5.40
C LYS A 48 10.61 2.76 6.78
N LYS A 49 9.82 1.79 7.27
CA LYS A 49 9.96 1.16 8.58
C LYS A 49 10.43 -0.28 8.45
#